data_AF-A0A7C2BX69-F1
#
_entry.id   AF-A0A7C2BX69-F1
#
_cell.length_a   1.000
_cell.length_b   1.000
_cell.length_c   1.000
_cell.angle_alpha   90.00
_cell.angle_beta   90.00
_cell.angle_gamma   90.00
#
_symmetry.space_group_name_H-M   'P 1'
#
loop_
_entity.id
_entity.type
_entity.pdbx_description
1 polymer ?
#
loop_
_entity_poly.entity_id
_entity_poly.type
_entity_poly.pdbx_seq_one_letter_code
_entity_poly.pdbx_strand_id
1 'polypeptide(L)'
;MAFTVNDFSDLVRLLAQHPEWQAELRRLILTEDLLRLPAVVQELAEAQRQTGEQVRELTAAVARLEAAVEQLTQAQRQAEERIGRLEAVVEELAQAQRRTEERVGRLEDRVGRLEIVVGELVEAQRQTGEQVRELTAAVARLEAAVEQLTQAQRQAEERIGRLEAVVEELAQAQRRTEERVGRLEDRVGRLEIVVGELVEAHRRAEERLSHLDATVKELAEAHRRAEERLSHLDATVKELAEAHRRAEERLSHLEVVVRELVQAHRQAEERLSRLEAAVRELAEAQRRTEERMEIAIQEMGRFQNALGATIEEEAESVLLTVLEEKGYRPLAEPTVLSLDGEIDVVVPIQDQTGATLWAIVEVKTRLSRRVVHDWAQRMRSAGWQERLRAAGVPGPYLVYVFGIRIDQHTVAAVQEQGIGLLTGRGERIPPREILIPQS
;
A
#
# COMPACT_ATOMS: atom_id res chain seq x y z
N MET A 1 12.32 -22.53 -271.61
CA MET A 1 13.17 -21.34 -271.43
C MET A 1 13.30 -21.09 -269.94
N ALA A 2 14.50 -20.83 -269.43
CA ALA A 2 14.73 -20.57 -268.01
C ALA A 2 14.39 -19.10 -267.70
N PHE A 3 13.54 -18.88 -266.68
CA PHE A 3 13.18 -17.56 -266.18
C PHE A 3 14.30 -17.04 -265.27
N THR A 4 14.87 -15.87 -265.59
CA THR A 4 16.05 -15.27 -264.95
C THR A 4 15.70 -14.01 -264.13
N VAL A 5 16.68 -13.45 -263.44
CA VAL A 5 16.51 -12.23 -262.63
C VAL A 5 16.20 -10.99 -263.49
N ASN A 6 16.66 -10.97 -264.75
CA ASN A 6 16.26 -9.92 -265.71
C ASN A 6 14.79 -10.09 -266.11
N ASP A 7 14.34 -11.32 -266.36
CA ASP A 7 12.92 -11.61 -266.63
C ASP A 7 12.02 -11.21 -265.44
N PHE A 8 12.50 -11.34 -264.20
CA PHE A 8 11.80 -10.87 -263.01
C PHE A 8 11.77 -9.34 -262.88
N SER A 9 12.87 -8.65 -263.22
CA SER A 9 12.92 -7.18 -263.20
C SER A 9 12.02 -6.58 -264.29
N ASP A 10 11.96 -7.23 -265.46
CA ASP A 10 11.04 -6.88 -266.54
C ASP A 10 9.58 -7.14 -266.14
N LEU A 11 9.29 -8.25 -265.44
CA LEU A 11 7.98 -8.54 -264.85
C LEU A 11 7.55 -7.48 -263.81
N VAL A 12 8.46 -7.01 -262.94
CA VAL A 12 8.18 -5.94 -261.98
C VAL A 12 7.92 -4.60 -262.69
N ARG A 13 8.66 -4.29 -263.77
CA ARG A 13 8.45 -3.09 -264.59
C ARG A 13 7.13 -3.12 -265.35
N LEU A 14 6.69 -4.30 -265.80
CA LEU A 14 5.39 -4.55 -266.42
C LEU A 14 4.25 -4.42 -265.42
N LEU A 15 4.38 -5.01 -264.23
CA LEU A 15 3.39 -4.92 -263.16
C LEU A 15 3.20 -3.49 -262.62
N ALA A 16 4.22 -2.62 -262.70
CA ALA A 16 4.10 -1.20 -262.36
C ALA A 16 3.38 -0.37 -263.44
N GLN A 17 3.40 -0.82 -264.71
CA GLN A 17 2.73 -0.16 -265.84
C GLN A 17 1.27 -0.63 -266.04
N HIS A 18 0.92 -1.80 -265.48
CA HIS A 18 -0.41 -2.41 -265.54
C HIS A 18 -1.03 -2.55 -264.13
N PRO A 19 -1.73 -1.52 -263.60
CA PRO A 19 -2.33 -1.53 -262.27
C PRO A 19 -3.31 -2.69 -262.04
N GLU A 20 -4.01 -3.13 -263.08
CA GLU A 20 -4.94 -4.25 -263.07
C GLU A 20 -4.25 -5.58 -262.71
N TRP A 21 -3.03 -5.82 -263.18
CA TRP A 21 -2.26 -7.02 -262.85
C TRP A 21 -1.69 -6.96 -261.44
N GLN A 22 -1.32 -5.77 -260.97
CA GLN A 22 -0.91 -5.55 -259.60
C GLN A 22 -2.05 -5.84 -258.61
N ALA A 23 -3.29 -5.45 -258.94
CA ALA A 23 -4.46 -5.74 -258.12
C ALA A 23 -4.76 -7.24 -258.03
N GLU A 24 -4.67 -7.96 -259.14
CA GLU A 24 -4.94 -9.41 -259.17
C GLU A 24 -3.83 -10.21 -258.47
N LEU A 25 -2.58 -9.81 -258.66
CA LEU A 25 -1.44 -10.36 -257.92
C LEU A 25 -1.55 -10.05 -256.43
N ARG A 26 -2.02 -8.85 -256.05
CA ARG A 26 -2.28 -8.46 -254.65
C ARG A 26 -3.38 -9.31 -254.03
N ARG A 27 -4.44 -9.66 -254.77
CA ARG A 27 -5.51 -10.55 -254.30
C ARG A 27 -5.06 -12.00 -254.10
N LEU A 28 -4.16 -12.50 -254.96
CA LEU A 28 -3.62 -13.87 -254.86
C LEU A 28 -2.55 -14.02 -253.77
N ILE A 29 -1.74 -12.98 -253.52
CA ILE A 29 -0.62 -13.03 -252.58
C ILE A 29 -0.99 -12.48 -251.19
N LEU A 30 -1.78 -11.39 -251.11
CA LEU A 30 -2.24 -10.83 -249.84
C LEU A 30 -3.67 -11.31 -249.57
N THR A 31 -3.79 -12.54 -249.06
CA THR A 31 -5.05 -13.08 -248.54
C THR A 31 -5.63 -12.19 -247.43
N GLU A 32 -6.94 -12.25 -247.22
CA GLU A 32 -7.63 -11.54 -246.12
C GLU A 32 -6.94 -11.75 -244.76
N ASP A 33 -6.42 -12.94 -244.49
CA ASP A 33 -5.69 -13.26 -243.26
C ASP A 33 -4.39 -12.44 -243.09
N LEU A 34 -3.64 -12.24 -244.19
CA LEU A 34 -2.43 -11.41 -244.18
C LEU A 34 -2.76 -9.91 -244.05
N LEU A 35 -3.91 -9.46 -244.55
CA LEU A 35 -4.37 -8.07 -244.39
C LEU A 35 -4.91 -7.78 -242.99
N ARG A 36 -5.42 -8.78 -242.25
CA ARG A 36 -5.88 -8.66 -240.85
C ARG A 36 -4.75 -8.79 -239.83
N LEU A 37 -3.59 -9.33 -240.23
CA LEU A 37 -2.43 -9.56 -239.37
C LEU A 37 -1.98 -8.30 -238.58
N PRO A 38 -1.95 -7.07 -239.15
CA PRO A 38 -1.65 -5.86 -238.39
C PRO A 38 -2.63 -5.59 -237.23
N ALA A 39 -3.92 -5.89 -237.41
CA ALA A 39 -4.93 -5.74 -236.36
C ALA A 39 -4.74 -6.78 -235.25
N VAL A 40 -4.48 -8.04 -235.60
CA VAL A 40 -4.16 -9.10 -234.62
C VAL A 40 -2.89 -8.77 -233.84
N VAL A 41 -1.86 -8.22 -234.50
CA VAL A 41 -0.63 -7.77 -233.84
C VAL A 41 -0.89 -6.58 -232.92
N GLN A 42 -1.78 -5.65 -233.28
CA GLN A 42 -2.19 -4.54 -232.40
C GLN A 42 -2.98 -5.04 -231.20
N GLU A 43 -3.95 -5.93 -231.38
CA GLU A 43 -4.70 -6.57 -230.30
C GLU A 43 -3.77 -7.36 -229.36
N LEU A 44 -2.80 -8.10 -229.91
CA LEU A 44 -1.78 -8.80 -229.12
C LEU A 44 -0.88 -7.82 -228.36
N ALA A 45 -0.47 -6.71 -228.98
CA ALA A 45 0.32 -5.67 -228.32
C ALA A 45 -0.48 -4.94 -227.23
N GLU A 46 -1.79 -4.79 -227.39
CA GLU A 46 -2.70 -4.27 -226.37
C GLU A 46 -2.88 -5.25 -225.21
N ALA A 47 -3.15 -6.53 -225.49
CA ALA A 47 -3.20 -7.58 -224.48
C ALA A 47 -1.87 -7.75 -223.73
N GLN A 48 -0.73 -7.63 -224.43
CA GLN A 48 0.60 -7.67 -223.83
C GLN A 48 0.86 -6.43 -222.96
N ARG A 49 0.42 -5.24 -223.39
CA ARG A 49 0.50 -4.02 -222.55
C ARG A 49 -0.36 -4.17 -221.29
N GLN A 50 -1.60 -4.63 -221.42
CA GLN A 50 -2.50 -4.85 -220.29
C GLN A 50 -1.95 -5.91 -219.32
N THR A 51 -1.38 -7.00 -219.85
CA THR A 51 -0.70 -8.01 -219.02
C THR A 51 0.52 -7.42 -218.32
N GLY A 52 1.30 -6.58 -219.01
CA GLY A 52 2.43 -5.86 -218.41
C GLY A 52 2.00 -4.91 -217.29
N GLU A 53 0.84 -4.25 -217.43
CA GLU A 53 0.23 -3.43 -216.38
C GLU A 53 -0.23 -4.28 -215.19
N GLN A 54 -0.94 -5.39 -215.43
CA GLN A 54 -1.35 -6.33 -214.39
C GLN A 54 -0.16 -6.92 -213.63
N VAL A 55 0.93 -7.26 -214.33
CA VAL A 55 2.17 -7.75 -213.70
C VAL A 55 2.79 -6.67 -212.83
N ARG A 56 2.78 -5.40 -213.27
CA ARG A 56 3.27 -4.27 -212.45
C ARG A 56 2.41 -4.03 -211.21
N GLU A 57 1.09 -4.12 -211.35
CA GLU A 57 0.14 -4.03 -210.23
C GLU A 57 0.35 -5.17 -209.23
N LEU A 58 0.52 -6.40 -209.71
CA LEU A 58 0.82 -7.55 -208.86
C LEU A 58 2.16 -7.39 -208.16
N THR A 59 3.20 -6.92 -208.88
CA THR A 59 4.52 -6.63 -208.28
C THR A 59 4.39 -5.57 -207.18
N ALA A 60 3.60 -4.52 -207.41
CA ALA A 60 3.35 -3.50 -206.39
C ALA A 60 2.54 -4.05 -205.20
N ALA A 61 1.58 -4.95 -205.44
CA ALA A 61 0.82 -5.60 -204.39
C ALA A 61 1.69 -6.54 -203.54
N VAL A 62 2.57 -7.31 -204.17
CA VAL A 62 3.55 -8.17 -203.49
C VAL A 62 4.48 -7.33 -202.63
N ALA A 63 5.04 -6.23 -203.16
CA ALA A 63 5.90 -5.34 -202.38
C ALA A 63 5.18 -4.72 -201.16
N ARG A 64 3.88 -4.39 -201.29
CA ARG A 64 3.07 -3.93 -200.14
C ARG A 64 2.84 -5.02 -199.12
N LEU A 65 2.66 -6.26 -199.57
CA LEU A 65 2.42 -7.41 -198.70
C LEU A 65 3.70 -7.80 -197.94
N GLU A 66 4.86 -7.78 -198.62
CA GLU A 66 6.17 -7.91 -197.98
C GLU A 66 6.39 -6.83 -196.91
N ALA A 67 6.07 -5.57 -197.22
CA ALA A 67 6.16 -4.49 -196.24
C ALA A 67 5.20 -4.68 -195.05
N ALA A 68 3.97 -5.14 -195.28
CA ALA A 68 3.00 -5.43 -194.22
C ALA A 68 3.46 -6.60 -193.33
N VAL A 69 4.06 -7.64 -193.92
CA VAL A 69 4.62 -8.78 -193.20
C VAL A 69 5.82 -8.35 -192.34
N GLU A 70 6.69 -7.48 -192.84
CA GLU A 70 7.80 -6.92 -192.06
C GLU A 70 7.27 -6.10 -190.86
N GLN A 71 6.24 -5.28 -191.08
CA GLN A 71 5.59 -4.52 -189.99
C GLN A 71 4.93 -5.42 -188.95
N LEU A 72 4.25 -6.48 -189.38
CA LEU A 72 3.66 -7.47 -188.47
C LEU A 72 4.74 -8.22 -187.68
N THR A 73 5.86 -8.57 -188.32
CA THR A 73 7.00 -9.21 -187.67
C THR A 73 7.62 -8.29 -186.61
N GLN A 74 7.76 -7.00 -186.92
CA GLN A 74 8.24 -6.01 -185.98
C GLN A 74 7.26 -5.80 -184.80
N ALA A 75 5.96 -5.72 -185.08
CA ALA A 75 4.93 -5.62 -184.05
C ALA A 75 4.87 -6.88 -183.17
N GLN A 76 5.07 -8.07 -183.76
CA GLN A 76 5.16 -9.33 -183.04
C GLN A 76 6.36 -9.32 -182.08
N ARG A 77 7.55 -8.93 -182.55
CA ARG A 77 8.75 -8.80 -181.68
C ARG A 77 8.51 -7.83 -180.53
N GLN A 78 7.90 -6.67 -180.80
CA GLN A 78 7.56 -5.70 -179.75
C GLN A 78 6.52 -6.26 -178.76
N ALA A 79 5.56 -7.06 -179.22
CA ALA A 79 4.59 -7.71 -178.36
C ALA A 79 5.26 -8.77 -177.47
N GLU A 80 6.16 -9.60 -178.03
CA GLU A 80 6.96 -10.58 -177.29
C GLU A 80 7.82 -9.89 -176.21
N GLU A 81 8.47 -8.76 -176.52
CA GLU A 81 9.20 -7.97 -175.53
C GLU A 81 8.32 -7.36 -174.44
N ARG A 82 7.08 -6.97 -174.77
CA ARG A 82 6.10 -6.48 -173.78
C ARG A 82 5.59 -7.60 -172.90
N ILE A 83 5.36 -8.78 -173.47
CA ILE A 83 4.97 -9.99 -172.74
C ILE A 83 6.08 -10.39 -171.77
N GLY A 84 7.33 -10.46 -172.21
CA GLY A 84 8.46 -10.78 -171.31
C GLY A 84 8.64 -9.75 -170.17
N ARG A 85 8.38 -8.46 -170.43
CA ARG A 85 8.35 -7.43 -169.38
C ARG A 85 7.19 -7.61 -168.39
N LEU A 86 6.00 -7.97 -168.87
CA LEU A 86 4.85 -8.24 -168.02
C LEU A 86 5.07 -9.49 -167.17
N GLU A 87 5.63 -10.56 -167.74
CA GLU A 87 5.99 -11.77 -167.01
C GLU A 87 6.98 -11.47 -165.88
N ALA A 88 8.00 -10.64 -166.14
CA ALA A 88 8.95 -10.20 -165.12
C ALA A 88 8.27 -9.39 -163.99
N VAL A 89 7.38 -8.45 -164.32
CA VAL A 89 6.63 -7.67 -163.32
C VAL A 89 5.69 -8.57 -162.50
N VAL A 90 5.04 -9.55 -163.13
CA VAL A 90 4.19 -10.52 -162.43
C VAL A 90 5.00 -11.38 -161.49
N GLU A 91 6.20 -11.83 -161.88
CA GLU A 91 7.08 -12.59 -160.99
C GLU A 91 7.56 -11.72 -159.81
N GLU A 92 7.93 -10.46 -160.03
CA GLU A 92 8.28 -9.53 -158.97
C GLU A 92 7.11 -9.29 -158.00
N LEU A 93 5.89 -9.12 -158.54
CA LEU A 93 4.67 -8.96 -157.73
C LEU A 93 4.38 -10.22 -156.92
N ALA A 94 4.53 -11.41 -157.50
CA ALA A 94 4.35 -12.68 -156.80
C ALA A 94 5.38 -12.85 -155.67
N GLN A 95 6.62 -12.39 -155.86
CA GLN A 95 7.62 -12.38 -154.79
C GLN A 95 7.31 -11.34 -153.71
N ALA A 96 6.85 -10.14 -154.08
CA ALA A 96 6.41 -9.12 -153.13
C ALA A 96 5.19 -9.58 -152.31
N GLN A 97 4.25 -10.29 -152.96
CA GLN A 97 3.10 -10.90 -152.30
C GLN A 97 3.54 -11.97 -151.29
N ARG A 98 4.42 -12.91 -151.68
CA ARG A 98 4.98 -13.92 -150.78
C ARG A 98 5.66 -13.30 -149.55
N ARG A 99 6.48 -12.26 -149.73
CA ARG A 99 7.10 -11.51 -148.62
C ARG A 99 6.08 -10.85 -147.71
N THR A 100 4.95 -10.40 -148.27
CA THR A 100 3.87 -9.78 -147.49
C THR A 100 3.12 -10.84 -146.68
N GLU A 101 2.80 -11.98 -147.28
CA GLU A 101 2.20 -13.13 -146.60
C GLU A 101 3.08 -13.60 -145.43
N GLU A 102 4.40 -13.70 -145.61
CA GLU A 102 5.34 -14.02 -144.54
C GLU A 102 5.39 -12.95 -143.42
N ARG A 103 5.19 -11.67 -143.76
CA ARG A 103 5.12 -10.60 -142.75
C ARG A 103 3.79 -10.66 -141.99
N VAL A 104 2.68 -10.98 -142.67
CA VAL A 104 1.37 -11.17 -142.05
C VAL A 104 1.41 -12.36 -141.10
N GLY A 105 1.93 -13.52 -141.51
CA GLY A 105 2.06 -14.69 -140.62
C GLY A 105 2.92 -14.40 -139.38
N ARG A 106 4.03 -13.66 -139.53
CA ARG A 106 4.82 -13.20 -138.36
C ARG A 106 4.08 -12.24 -137.45
N LEU A 107 3.19 -11.41 -137.98
CA LEU A 107 2.34 -10.53 -137.18
C LEU A 107 1.26 -11.32 -136.45
N GLU A 108 0.62 -12.28 -137.11
CA GLU A 108 -0.36 -13.18 -136.50
C GLU A 108 0.27 -13.96 -135.33
N ASP A 109 1.47 -14.53 -135.52
CA ASP A 109 2.21 -15.19 -134.45
C ASP A 109 2.49 -14.25 -133.27
N ARG A 110 2.86 -12.99 -133.55
CA ARG A 110 3.16 -12.00 -132.51
C ARG A 110 1.89 -11.56 -131.77
N VAL A 111 0.77 -11.45 -132.47
CA VAL A 111 -0.54 -11.16 -131.89
C VAL A 111 -0.97 -12.32 -130.99
N GLY A 112 -0.88 -13.58 -131.45
CA GLY A 112 -1.21 -14.75 -130.64
C GLY A 112 -0.36 -14.85 -129.36
N ARG A 113 0.94 -14.53 -129.44
CA ARG A 113 1.79 -14.44 -128.24
C ARG A 113 1.38 -13.33 -127.29
N LEU A 114 0.98 -12.17 -127.81
CA LEU A 114 0.50 -11.05 -126.99
C LEU A 114 -0.82 -11.38 -126.32
N GLU A 115 -1.74 -12.06 -127.00
CA GLU A 115 -3.01 -12.51 -126.43
C GLU A 115 -2.79 -13.44 -125.24
N ILE A 116 -1.83 -14.37 -125.34
CA ILE A 116 -1.45 -15.25 -124.23
C ILE A 116 -0.90 -14.43 -123.05
N VAL A 117 0.08 -13.55 -123.29
CA VAL A 117 0.68 -12.71 -122.24
C VAL A 117 -0.36 -11.80 -121.57
N VAL A 118 -1.28 -11.24 -122.35
CA VAL A 118 -2.40 -10.44 -121.81
C VAL A 118 -3.32 -11.31 -120.96
N GLY A 119 -3.65 -12.53 -121.39
CA GLY A 119 -4.42 -13.48 -120.59
C GLY A 119 -3.76 -13.82 -119.26
N GLU A 120 -2.45 -14.10 -119.27
CA GLU A 120 -1.66 -14.34 -118.06
C GLU A 120 -1.63 -13.11 -117.14
N LEU A 121 -1.50 -11.91 -117.69
CA LEU A 121 -1.51 -10.67 -116.92
C LEU A 121 -2.87 -10.41 -116.26
N VAL A 122 -3.97 -10.68 -116.98
CA VAL A 122 -5.33 -10.55 -116.44
C VAL A 122 -5.53 -11.50 -115.26
N GLU A 123 -5.08 -12.76 -115.37
CA GLU A 123 -5.20 -13.71 -114.27
C GLU A 123 -4.31 -13.33 -113.08
N ALA A 124 -3.08 -12.86 -113.32
CA ALA A 124 -2.21 -12.34 -112.27
C ALA A 124 -2.83 -11.11 -111.57
N GLN A 125 -3.47 -10.21 -112.32
CA GLN A 125 -4.22 -9.09 -111.75
C GLN A 125 -5.41 -9.57 -110.91
N ARG A 126 -6.14 -10.60 -111.37
CA ARG A 126 -7.25 -11.20 -110.63
C ARG A 126 -6.79 -11.78 -109.30
N GLN A 127 -5.71 -12.56 -109.30
CA GLN A 127 -5.10 -13.14 -108.10
C GLN A 127 -4.60 -12.06 -107.14
N THR A 128 -3.93 -11.04 -107.65
CA THR A 128 -3.50 -9.89 -106.84
C THR A 128 -4.70 -9.18 -106.20
N GLY A 129 -5.79 -9.00 -106.95
CA GLY A 129 -7.03 -8.43 -106.44
C GLY A 129 -7.66 -9.26 -105.33
N GLU A 130 -7.59 -10.60 -105.41
CA GLU A 130 -8.03 -11.50 -104.34
C GLU A 130 -7.16 -11.38 -103.09
N GLN A 131 -5.83 -11.39 -103.24
CA GLN A 131 -4.89 -11.20 -102.12
C GLN A 131 -5.10 -9.86 -101.41
N VAL A 132 -5.34 -8.79 -102.16
CA VAL A 132 -5.64 -7.46 -101.58
C VAL A 132 -6.95 -7.51 -100.78
N ARG A 133 -7.98 -8.20 -101.26
CA ARG A 133 -9.24 -8.37 -100.50
C ARG A 133 -9.04 -9.18 -99.23
N GLU A 134 -8.26 -10.26 -99.28
CA GLU A 134 -7.93 -11.06 -98.09
C GLU A 134 -7.15 -10.24 -97.07
N LEU A 135 -6.15 -9.47 -97.52
CA LEU A 135 -5.39 -8.57 -96.65
C LEU A 135 -6.28 -7.50 -96.02
N THR A 136 -7.18 -6.91 -96.80
CA THR A 136 -8.16 -5.92 -96.30
C THR A 136 -9.05 -6.54 -95.22
N ALA A 137 -9.54 -7.77 -95.44
CA ALA A 137 -10.34 -8.47 -94.44
C ALA A 137 -9.53 -8.84 -93.18
N ALA A 138 -8.25 -9.20 -93.32
CA ALA A 138 -7.36 -9.46 -92.19
C ALA A 138 -7.09 -8.20 -91.36
N VAL A 139 -6.86 -7.05 -92.02
CA VAL A 139 -6.70 -5.76 -91.37
C VAL A 139 -7.96 -5.38 -90.58
N ALA A 140 -9.16 -5.51 -91.19
CA ALA A 140 -10.41 -5.23 -90.49
C ALA A 140 -10.62 -6.12 -89.24
N ARG A 141 -10.20 -7.40 -89.30
CA ARG A 141 -10.23 -8.29 -88.12
C ARG A 141 -9.24 -7.86 -87.04
N LEU A 142 -8.05 -7.40 -87.42
CA LEU A 142 -7.05 -6.89 -86.48
C LEU A 142 -7.53 -5.60 -85.81
N GLU A 143 -8.12 -4.67 -86.57
CA GLU A 143 -8.72 -3.45 -86.03
C GLU A 143 -9.80 -3.78 -84.99
N ALA A 144 -10.71 -4.70 -85.32
CA ALA A 144 -11.73 -5.16 -84.37
C ALA A 144 -11.12 -5.81 -83.12
N ALA A 145 -10.07 -6.62 -83.27
CA ALA A 145 -9.39 -7.26 -82.14
C ALA A 145 -8.69 -6.22 -81.23
N VAL A 146 -8.06 -5.20 -81.83
CA VAL A 146 -7.42 -4.09 -81.09
C VAL A 146 -8.47 -3.28 -80.32
N GLU A 147 -9.63 -3.04 -80.91
CA GLU A 147 -10.72 -2.33 -80.23
C GLU A 147 -11.26 -3.14 -79.03
N GLN A 148 -11.42 -4.46 -79.18
CA GLN A 148 -11.80 -5.35 -78.08
C GLN A 148 -10.74 -5.37 -76.96
N LEU A 149 -9.46 -5.43 -77.30
CA LEU A 149 -8.37 -5.36 -76.33
C LEU A 149 -8.35 -4.02 -75.59
N THR A 150 -8.59 -2.92 -76.29
CA THR A 150 -8.68 -1.58 -75.70
C THR A 150 -9.84 -1.49 -74.72
N GLN A 151 -11.00 -2.05 -75.06
CA GLN A 151 -12.15 -2.09 -74.17
C GLN A 151 -11.88 -2.97 -72.94
N ALA A 152 -11.27 -4.14 -73.13
CA ALA A 152 -10.89 -5.02 -72.03
C ALA A 152 -9.86 -4.35 -71.10
N GLN A 153 -8.90 -3.59 -71.66
CA GLN A 153 -7.92 -2.83 -70.89
C GLN A 153 -8.62 -1.77 -70.02
N ARG A 154 -9.54 -0.98 -70.57
CA ARG A 154 -10.32 0.02 -69.80
C ARG A 154 -11.09 -0.62 -68.65
N GLN A 155 -11.75 -1.76 -68.90
CA GLN A 155 -12.47 -2.50 -67.86
C GLN A 155 -11.53 -3.03 -66.76
N ALA A 156 -10.32 -3.45 -67.14
CA ALA A 156 -9.31 -3.88 -66.18
C ALA A 156 -8.82 -2.71 -65.32
N GLU A 157 -8.55 -1.55 -65.92
CA GLU A 157 -8.18 -0.32 -65.21
C GLU A 157 -9.28 0.10 -64.21
N GLU A 158 -10.55 0.06 -64.60
CA GLU A 158 -11.68 0.34 -63.69
C GLU A 158 -11.79 -0.67 -62.55
N ARG A 159 -11.45 -1.95 -62.79
CA ARG A 159 -11.42 -2.98 -61.73
C ARG A 159 -10.26 -2.75 -60.77
N ILE A 160 -9.09 -2.36 -61.28
CA ILE A 160 -7.92 -2.01 -60.46
C ILE A 160 -8.26 -0.81 -59.58
N GLY A 161 -8.81 0.27 -60.13
CA GLY A 161 -9.19 1.44 -59.34
C GLY A 161 -10.23 1.12 -58.24
N ARG A 162 -11.18 0.21 -58.52
CA ARG A 162 -12.10 -0.30 -57.48
C ARG A 162 -11.40 -1.11 -56.40
N LEU A 163 -10.43 -1.96 -56.76
CA LEU A 163 -9.64 -2.72 -55.80
C LEU A 163 -8.79 -1.81 -54.92
N GLU A 164 -8.16 -0.78 -55.51
CA GLU A 164 -7.39 0.21 -54.77
C GLU A 164 -8.25 0.93 -53.73
N ALA A 165 -9.48 1.33 -54.09
CA ALA A 165 -10.42 1.94 -53.15
C ALA A 165 -10.78 0.98 -51.99
N VAL A 166 -11.05 -0.29 -52.28
CA VAL A 166 -11.34 -1.31 -51.26
C VAL A 166 -10.14 -1.54 -50.33
N VAL A 167 -8.91 -1.56 -50.88
CA VAL A 167 -7.69 -1.70 -50.08
C VAL A 167 -7.50 -0.49 -49.15
N GLU A 168 -7.76 0.73 -49.62
CA GLU A 168 -7.70 1.92 -48.78
C GLU A 168 -8.74 1.88 -47.65
N GLU A 169 -9.99 1.48 -47.94
CA GLU A 169 -11.02 1.28 -46.92
C GLU A 169 -10.63 0.22 -45.87
N LEU A 170 -10.07 -0.90 -46.31
CA LEU A 170 -9.54 -1.95 -45.43
C LEU A 170 -8.41 -1.43 -44.55
N ALA A 171 -7.47 -0.67 -45.11
CA ALA A 171 -6.37 -0.07 -44.36
C ALA A 171 -6.87 0.92 -43.30
N GLN A 172 -7.92 1.68 -43.58
CA GLN A 172 -8.56 2.57 -42.60
C GLN A 172 -9.30 1.78 -41.52
N ALA A 173 -10.03 0.71 -41.88
CA ALA A 173 -10.70 -0.16 -40.93
C ALA A 173 -9.71 -0.87 -39.99
N GLN A 174 -8.56 -1.29 -40.53
CA GLN A 174 -7.47 -1.87 -39.75
C GLN A 174 -6.90 -0.85 -38.75
N ARG A 175 -6.57 0.36 -39.18
CA ARG A 175 -6.09 1.44 -38.29
C ARG A 175 -7.07 1.73 -37.14
N ARG A 176 -8.37 1.83 -37.42
CA ARG A 176 -9.41 1.99 -36.39
C ARG A 176 -9.46 0.82 -35.40
N THR A 177 -9.19 -0.39 -35.88
CA THR A 177 -9.17 -1.59 -35.05
C THR A 177 -7.94 -1.59 -34.14
N GLU A 178 -6.76 -1.25 -34.67
CA GLU A 178 -5.53 -1.09 -33.89
C GLU A 178 -5.71 -0.04 -32.79
N GLU A 179 -6.31 1.12 -33.09
CA GLU A 179 -6.64 2.15 -32.09
C GLU A 179 -7.63 1.65 -31.01
N ARG A 180 -8.57 0.77 -31.37
CA ARG A 180 -9.50 0.16 -30.39
C ARG A 180 -8.77 -0.84 -29.50
N VAL A 181 -7.86 -1.62 -30.05
CA VAL A 181 -7.02 -2.56 -29.30
C VAL A 181 -6.13 -1.81 -28.32
N GLY A 182 -5.41 -0.77 -28.75
CA GLY A 182 -4.59 0.04 -27.85
C GLY A 182 -5.40 0.67 -26.71
N ARG A 183 -6.61 1.17 -26.98
CA ARG A 183 -7.51 1.65 -25.92
C ARG A 183 -7.97 0.56 -24.95
N LEU A 184 -8.12 -0.69 -25.41
CA LEU A 184 -8.45 -1.81 -24.54
C LEU A 184 -7.25 -2.21 -23.68
N GLU A 185 -6.04 -2.24 -24.25
CA GLU A 185 -4.80 -2.47 -23.53
C GLU A 185 -4.61 -1.45 -22.41
N ASP A 186 -4.80 -0.15 -22.70
CA ASP A 186 -4.77 0.91 -21.69
C ASP A 186 -5.79 0.69 -20.57
N ARG A 187 -7.01 0.26 -20.91
CA ARG A 187 -8.06 -0.02 -19.92
C ARG A 187 -7.72 -1.23 -19.07
N VAL A 188 -7.16 -2.29 -19.67
CA VAL A 188 -6.71 -3.48 -18.95
C VAL A 188 -5.59 -3.11 -18.00
N GLY A 189 -4.57 -2.36 -18.45
CA GLY A 189 -3.49 -1.90 -17.58
C GLY A 189 -3.99 -1.05 -16.40
N ARG A 190 -4.98 -0.16 -16.61
CA ARG A 190 -5.62 0.57 -15.50
C ARG A 190 -6.37 -0.34 -14.54
N LEU A 191 -7.07 -1.35 -15.04
CA LEU A 191 -7.77 -2.32 -14.20
C LEU A 191 -6.80 -3.16 -13.39
N GLU A 192 -5.67 -3.57 -13.96
CA GLU A 192 -4.62 -4.29 -13.25
C GLU A 192 -4.07 -3.46 -12.07
N ILE A 193 -3.84 -2.16 -12.27
CA ILE A 193 -3.43 -1.25 -11.20
C ILE A 193 -4.50 -1.20 -10.10
N VAL A 194 -5.77 -0.95 -10.46
CA VAL A 194 -6.87 -0.86 -9.49
C VAL A 194 -7.05 -2.18 -8.73
N VAL A 195 -6.94 -3.33 -9.40
CA VAL A 195 -7.00 -4.64 -8.76
C VAL A 195 -5.82 -4.82 -7.81
N GLY A 196 -4.61 -4.42 -8.19
CA GLY A 196 -3.45 -4.43 -7.31
C GLY A 196 -3.66 -3.58 -6.05
N GLU A 197 -4.18 -2.36 -6.20
CA GLU A 197 -4.53 -1.48 -5.08
C GLU A 197 -5.61 -2.08 -4.17
N LEU A 198 -6.62 -2.73 -4.75
CA LEU A 198 -7.68 -3.39 -3.99
C LEU A 198 -7.16 -4.59 -3.20
N VAL A 199 -6.26 -5.39 -3.78
CA VAL A 199 -5.60 -6.51 -3.09
C VAL A 199 -4.80 -6.00 -1.89
N GLU A 200 -4.02 -4.94 -2.06
CA GLU A 200 -3.27 -4.32 -0.97
C GLU A 200 -4.19 -3.73 0.11
N ALA A 201 -5.28 -3.07 -0.29
CA ALA A 201 -6.28 -2.58 0.65
C ALA A 201 -6.95 -3.71 1.43
N HIS A 202 -7.25 -4.83 0.76
CA HIS A 202 -7.81 -6.03 1.39
C HIS A 202 -6.84 -6.64 2.40
N ARG A 203 -5.56 -6.82 2.03
CA ARG A 203 -4.51 -7.30 2.92
C ARG A 203 -4.39 -6.43 4.17
N ARG A 204 -4.38 -5.10 4.01
CA ARG A 204 -4.36 -4.15 5.16
C ARG A 204 -5.62 -4.27 6.03
N ALA A 205 -6.78 -4.52 5.44
CA ALA A 205 -8.01 -4.73 6.18
C ALA A 205 -7.97 -6.04 6.99
N GLU A 206 -7.44 -7.12 6.41
CA GLU A 206 -7.21 -8.39 7.13
C GLU A 206 -6.24 -8.22 8.31
N GLU A 207 -5.12 -7.50 8.11
CA GLU A 207 -4.18 -7.18 9.20
C GLU A 207 -4.87 -6.40 10.33
N ARG A 208 -5.70 -5.40 9.99
CA ARG A 208 -6.49 -4.64 10.98
C ARG A 208 -7.50 -5.52 11.71
N LEU A 209 -8.18 -6.43 11.02
CA LEU A 209 -9.12 -7.36 11.63
C LEU A 209 -8.40 -8.32 12.59
N SER A 210 -7.23 -8.82 12.21
CA SER A 210 -6.39 -9.65 13.09
C SER A 210 -5.95 -8.89 14.35
N HIS A 211 -5.52 -7.63 14.18
CA HIS A 211 -5.19 -6.78 15.31
C HIS A 211 -6.41 -6.49 16.20
N LEU A 212 -7.58 -6.21 15.61
CA LEU A 212 -8.82 -6.02 16.34
C LEU A 212 -9.20 -7.28 17.13
N ASP A 213 -9.11 -8.47 16.53
CA ASP A 213 -9.37 -9.75 17.21
C ASP A 213 -8.44 -9.93 18.42
N ALA A 214 -7.16 -9.58 18.30
CA ALA A 214 -6.22 -9.59 19.42
C ALA A 214 -6.65 -8.60 20.53
N THR A 215 -7.00 -7.35 20.19
CA THR A 215 -7.46 -6.37 21.19
C THR A 215 -8.76 -6.78 21.87
N VAL A 216 -9.69 -7.43 21.14
CA VAL A 216 -10.94 -7.96 21.71
C VAL A 216 -10.64 -9.09 22.70
N LYS A 217 -9.69 -9.97 22.39
CA LYS A 217 -9.22 -11.01 23.33
C LYS A 217 -8.60 -10.41 24.58
N GLU A 218 -7.72 -9.42 24.44
CA GLU A 218 -7.13 -8.71 25.59
C GLU A 218 -8.19 -8.02 26.45
N LEU A 219 -9.17 -7.36 25.82
CA LEU A 219 -10.28 -6.73 26.53
C LEU A 219 -11.16 -7.75 27.26
N ALA A 220 -11.44 -8.90 26.63
CA ALA A 220 -12.18 -9.99 27.26
C ALA A 220 -11.43 -10.55 28.48
N GLU A 221 -10.11 -10.73 28.39
CA GLU A 221 -9.28 -11.11 29.54
C GLU A 221 -9.28 -10.05 30.64
N ALA A 222 -9.15 -8.77 30.28
CA ALA A 222 -9.19 -7.67 31.23
C ALA A 222 -10.55 -7.59 31.94
N HIS A 223 -11.64 -7.80 31.19
CA HIS A 223 -13.00 -7.86 31.74
C HIS A 223 -13.15 -9.02 32.72
N ARG A 224 -12.70 -10.23 32.35
CA ARG A 224 -12.70 -11.40 33.24
C ARG A 224 -11.91 -11.14 34.53
N ARG A 225 -10.71 -10.54 34.44
CA ARG A 225 -9.92 -10.15 35.62
C ARG A 225 -10.65 -9.11 36.48
N ALA A 226 -11.39 -8.19 35.86
CA ALA A 226 -12.18 -7.19 36.59
C ALA A 226 -13.37 -7.84 37.31
N GLU A 227 -14.07 -8.79 36.68
CA GLU A 227 -15.13 -9.59 37.31
C GLU A 227 -14.59 -10.39 38.51
N GLU A 228 -13.44 -11.05 38.36
CA GLU A 228 -12.76 -11.76 39.45
C GLU A 228 -12.43 -10.82 40.63
N ARG A 229 -11.92 -9.62 40.34
CA ARG A 229 -11.66 -8.58 41.36
C ARG A 229 -12.94 -8.09 42.03
N LEU A 230 -14.01 -7.87 41.27
CA LEU A 230 -15.31 -7.47 41.82
C LEU A 230 -15.88 -8.56 42.73
N SER A 231 -15.78 -9.84 42.34
CA SER A 231 -16.18 -10.96 43.19
C SER A 231 -15.35 -11.02 44.47
N HIS A 232 -14.04 -10.76 44.39
CA HIS A 232 -13.20 -10.70 45.58
C HIS A 232 -13.56 -9.52 46.48
N LEU A 233 -13.84 -8.34 45.90
CA LEU A 233 -14.30 -7.16 46.65
C LEU A 233 -15.65 -7.40 47.31
N ASP A 234 -16.59 -8.07 46.64
CA ASP A 234 -17.88 -8.43 47.24
C ASP A 234 -17.69 -9.35 48.47
N ALA A 235 -16.75 -10.30 48.38
CA ALA A 235 -16.39 -11.15 49.52
C ALA A 235 -15.79 -10.33 50.67
N THR A 236 -14.86 -9.41 50.42
CA THR A 236 -14.27 -8.57 51.48
C THR A 236 -15.27 -7.60 52.10
N VAL A 237 -16.21 -7.07 51.31
CA VAL A 237 -17.32 -6.24 51.82
C VAL A 237 -18.23 -7.06 52.72
N LYS A 238 -18.53 -8.33 52.38
CA LYS A 238 -19.28 -9.24 53.26
C LYS A 238 -18.54 -9.50 54.56
N GLU A 239 -17.25 -9.82 54.51
CA GLU A 239 -16.43 -10.01 55.71
C GLU A 239 -16.39 -8.75 56.59
N LEU A 240 -16.26 -7.56 55.97
CA LEU A 240 -16.27 -6.29 56.69
C LEU A 240 -17.64 -6.02 57.33
N ALA A 241 -18.74 -6.32 56.63
CA ALA A 241 -20.09 -6.19 57.18
C ALA A 241 -20.30 -7.13 58.39
N GLU A 242 -19.80 -8.37 58.32
CA GLU A 242 -19.82 -9.29 59.45
C GLU A 242 -18.92 -8.82 60.60
N ALA A 243 -17.76 -8.24 60.31
CA ALA A 243 -16.89 -7.65 61.32
C ALA A 243 -17.56 -6.42 61.98
N HIS A 244 -18.24 -5.58 61.19
CA HIS A 244 -18.98 -4.43 61.69
C HIS A 244 -20.14 -4.87 62.59
N ARG A 245 -20.94 -5.86 62.16
CA ARG A 245 -22.01 -6.44 62.99
C ARG A 245 -21.48 -6.99 64.32
N ARG A 246 -20.36 -7.71 64.30
CA ARG A 246 -19.69 -8.18 65.52
C ARG A 246 -19.21 -7.02 66.41
N ALA A 247 -18.75 -5.93 65.81
CA ALA A 247 -18.35 -4.73 66.55
C ALA A 247 -19.57 -4.02 67.20
N GLU A 248 -20.70 -3.92 66.49
CA GLU A 248 -21.96 -3.40 67.04
C GLU A 248 -22.49 -4.27 68.19
N GLU A 249 -22.43 -5.59 68.06
CA GLU A 249 -22.79 -6.52 69.14
C GLU A 249 -21.89 -6.32 70.38
N ARG A 250 -20.58 -6.15 70.16
CA ARG A 250 -19.63 -5.84 71.25
C ARG A 250 -19.91 -4.48 71.87
N LEU A 251 -20.20 -3.44 71.09
CA LEU A 251 -20.55 -2.12 71.60
C LEU A 251 -21.84 -2.19 72.43
N SER A 252 -22.86 -2.91 71.95
CA SER A 252 -24.11 -3.13 72.69
C SER A 252 -23.86 -3.85 74.01
N HIS A 253 -22.99 -4.87 74.02
CA HIS A 253 -22.58 -5.54 75.26
C HIS A 253 -21.82 -4.59 76.20
N LEU A 254 -20.92 -3.77 75.66
CA LEU A 254 -20.14 -2.81 76.44
C LEU A 254 -21.03 -1.71 77.03
N GLU A 255 -22.08 -1.26 76.32
CA GLU A 255 -23.10 -0.37 76.86
C GLU A 255 -23.82 -0.98 78.07
N VAL A 256 -24.14 -2.28 78.04
CA VAL A 256 -24.71 -2.99 79.19
C VAL A 256 -23.72 -2.99 80.36
N VAL A 257 -22.46 -3.35 80.13
CA VAL A 257 -21.41 -3.34 81.17
C VAL A 257 -21.22 -1.94 81.76
N VAL A 258 -21.22 -0.89 80.93
CA VAL A 258 -21.12 0.50 81.40
C VAL A 258 -22.33 0.87 82.25
N ARG A 259 -23.56 0.48 81.87
CA ARG A 259 -24.74 0.70 82.72
C ARG A 259 -24.62 -0.01 84.06
N GLU A 260 -24.14 -1.24 84.09
CA GLU A 260 -23.89 -1.98 85.33
C GLU A 260 -22.82 -1.30 86.19
N LEU A 261 -21.73 -0.82 85.59
CA LEU A 261 -20.70 -0.05 86.28
C LEU A 261 -21.24 1.27 86.86
N VAL A 262 -22.09 1.99 86.13
CA VAL A 262 -22.75 3.20 86.63
C VAL A 262 -23.66 2.88 87.82
N GLN A 263 -24.39 1.76 87.79
CA GLN A 263 -25.21 1.30 88.91
C GLN A 263 -24.35 0.92 90.12
N ALA A 264 -23.26 0.18 89.89
CA ALA A 264 -22.30 -0.16 90.94
C ALA A 264 -21.65 1.10 91.55
N HIS A 265 -21.35 2.11 90.73
CA HIS A 265 -20.83 3.40 91.18
C HIS A 265 -21.84 4.15 92.05
N ARG A 266 -23.12 4.23 91.64
CA ARG A 266 -24.19 4.80 92.49
C ARG A 266 -24.33 4.07 93.82
N GLN A 267 -24.29 2.74 93.82
CA GLN A 267 -24.33 1.96 95.06
C GLN A 267 -23.09 2.22 95.94
N ALA A 268 -21.92 2.42 95.33
CA ALA A 268 -20.70 2.79 96.05
C ALA A 268 -20.80 4.21 96.63
N GLU A 269 -21.36 5.18 95.89
CA GLU A 269 -21.65 6.53 96.39
C GLU A 269 -22.63 6.49 97.56
N GLU A 270 -23.72 5.71 97.49
CA GLU A 270 -24.64 5.54 98.62
C GLU A 270 -23.96 4.93 99.84
N ARG A 271 -23.07 3.94 99.64
CA ARG A 271 -22.25 3.38 100.72
C ARG A 271 -21.29 4.42 101.29
N LEU A 272 -20.69 5.27 100.46
CA LEU A 272 -19.86 6.39 100.87
C LEU A 272 -20.66 7.40 101.70
N SER A 273 -21.87 7.79 101.29
CA SER A 273 -22.73 8.68 102.10
C SER A 273 -23.14 8.04 103.44
N ARG A 274 -23.38 6.72 103.47
CA ARG A 274 -23.60 6.00 104.74
C ARG A 274 -22.33 5.97 105.60
N LEU A 275 -21.15 5.82 104.99
CA LEU A 275 -19.87 5.88 105.69
C LEU A 275 -19.62 7.29 106.25
N GLU A 276 -19.90 8.34 105.47
CA GLU A 276 -19.83 9.74 105.91
C GLU A 276 -20.79 10.02 107.08
N ALA A 277 -22.00 9.47 107.04
CA ALA A 277 -22.93 9.54 108.17
C ALA A 277 -22.39 8.81 109.40
N ALA A 278 -21.82 7.61 109.24
CA ALA A 278 -21.19 6.86 110.31
C ALA A 278 -19.95 7.57 110.89
N VAL A 279 -19.15 8.26 110.06
CA VAL A 279 -18.02 9.08 110.49
C VAL A 279 -18.49 10.33 111.24
N ARG A 280 -19.61 10.96 110.84
CA ARG A 280 -20.23 12.04 111.64
C ARG A 280 -20.73 11.52 112.99
N GLU A 281 -21.34 10.34 113.02
CA GLU A 281 -21.77 9.70 114.26
C GLU A 281 -20.57 9.35 115.17
N LEU A 282 -19.46 8.89 114.57
CA LEU A 282 -18.20 8.65 115.26
C LEU A 282 -17.55 9.94 115.77
N ALA A 283 -17.64 11.04 115.01
CA ALA A 283 -17.16 12.36 115.43
C ALA A 283 -18.00 12.95 116.56
N GLU A 284 -19.33 12.74 116.55
CA GLU A 284 -20.21 13.08 117.67
C GLU A 284 -19.98 12.17 118.89
N ALA A 285 -19.66 10.89 118.69
CA ALA A 285 -19.23 10.00 119.75
C ALA A 285 -17.86 10.39 120.31
N GLN A 286 -16.94 10.87 119.46
CA GLN A 286 -15.63 11.38 119.87
C GLN A 286 -15.74 12.67 120.68
N ARG A 287 -16.63 13.60 120.30
CA ARG A 287 -16.94 14.81 121.06
C ARG A 287 -17.55 14.49 122.44
N ARG A 288 -18.41 13.46 122.51
CA ARG A 288 -18.94 12.92 123.79
C ARG A 288 -17.88 12.19 124.63
N THR A 289 -16.83 11.63 124.03
CA THR A 289 -15.68 11.09 124.78
C THR A 289 -14.69 12.16 125.20
N GLU A 290 -14.50 13.25 124.45
CA GLU A 290 -13.68 14.39 124.88
C GLU A 290 -14.32 15.15 126.04
N GLU A 291 -15.64 15.37 126.03
CA GLU A 291 -16.37 15.92 127.19
C GLU A 291 -16.32 14.98 128.42
N ARG A 292 -16.26 13.65 128.21
CA ARG A 292 -16.06 12.68 129.31
C ARG A 292 -14.61 12.56 129.77
N MET A 293 -13.64 12.88 128.93
CA MET A 293 -12.20 12.85 129.24
C MET A 293 -11.75 14.15 129.93
N GLU A 294 -12.37 15.29 129.66
CA GLU A 294 -12.19 16.53 130.45
C GLU A 294 -12.70 16.36 131.89
N ILE A 295 -13.82 15.62 132.07
CA ILE A 295 -14.34 15.25 133.39
C ILE A 295 -13.44 14.21 134.08
N ALA A 296 -12.88 13.23 133.33
CA ALA A 296 -11.98 12.21 133.89
C ALA A 296 -10.57 12.74 134.23
N ILE A 297 -10.08 13.79 133.54
CA ILE A 297 -8.80 14.45 133.87
C ILE A 297 -8.94 15.38 135.09
N GLN A 298 -10.14 15.95 135.33
CA GLN A 298 -10.43 16.67 136.57
C GLN A 298 -10.65 15.76 137.80
N GLU A 299 -11.09 14.51 137.63
CA GLU A 299 -11.26 13.56 138.74
C GLU A 299 -9.97 12.81 139.14
N MET A 300 -9.08 12.50 138.19
CA MET A 300 -7.79 11.85 138.48
C MET A 300 -6.78 12.79 139.17
N GLY A 301 -6.91 14.11 138.97
CA GLY A 301 -6.13 15.14 139.67
C GLY A 301 -6.49 15.32 141.15
N ARG A 302 -7.70 14.91 141.58
CA ARG A 302 -8.08 14.89 143.01
C ARG A 302 -7.70 13.58 143.70
N PHE A 303 -7.54 12.48 142.95
CA PHE A 303 -7.16 11.18 143.50
C PHE A 303 -5.65 11.05 143.76
N GLN A 304 -4.79 11.72 142.98
CA GLN A 304 -3.33 11.70 143.21
C GLN A 304 -2.88 12.58 144.39
N ASN A 305 -3.60 13.65 144.72
CA ASN A 305 -3.31 14.46 145.91
C ASN A 305 -3.83 13.84 147.22
N ALA A 306 -4.89 13.01 147.17
CA ALA A 306 -5.41 12.32 148.34
C ALA A 306 -4.54 11.13 148.80
N LEU A 307 -3.79 10.50 147.89
CA LEU A 307 -2.90 9.36 148.21
C LEU A 307 -1.51 9.80 148.72
N GLY A 308 -1.08 11.04 148.52
CA GLY A 308 0.16 11.57 149.09
C GLY A 308 0.03 11.83 150.59
N ALA A 309 -0.98 12.60 150.98
CA ALA A 309 -1.22 13.01 152.38
C ALA A 309 -1.45 11.82 153.34
N THR A 310 -2.14 10.75 152.90
CA THR A 310 -2.35 9.56 153.76
C THR A 310 -1.09 8.76 154.08
N ILE A 311 -0.04 8.86 153.25
CA ILE A 311 1.20 8.09 153.45
C ILE A 311 2.15 8.82 154.40
N GLU A 312 2.12 10.15 154.37
CA GLU A 312 2.85 11.01 155.31
C GLU A 312 2.27 10.89 156.73
N GLU A 313 0.93 10.93 156.89
CA GLU A 313 0.27 10.68 158.19
C GLU A 313 0.62 9.29 158.76
N GLU A 314 0.70 8.26 157.90
CA GLU A 314 1.05 6.90 158.33
C GLU A 314 2.54 6.80 158.73
N ALA A 315 3.43 7.51 158.05
CA ALA A 315 4.84 7.58 158.41
C ALA A 315 5.06 8.33 159.74
N GLU A 316 4.32 9.41 159.96
CA GLU A 316 4.33 10.19 161.19
C GLU A 316 3.88 9.35 162.40
N SER A 317 2.71 8.71 162.30
CA SER A 317 2.15 7.88 163.37
C SER A 317 3.09 6.73 163.76
N VAL A 318 3.68 6.06 162.77
CA VAL A 318 4.66 5.00 163.02
C VAL A 318 5.93 5.53 163.66
N LEU A 319 6.47 6.65 163.19
CA LEU A 319 7.68 7.26 163.77
C LEU A 319 7.45 7.58 165.25
N LEU A 320 6.36 8.27 165.59
CA LEU A 320 6.06 8.65 166.97
C LEU A 320 5.93 7.42 167.88
N THR A 321 5.25 6.38 167.41
CA THR A 321 5.12 5.11 168.15
C THR A 321 6.49 4.47 168.41
N VAL A 322 7.35 4.38 167.39
CA VAL A 322 8.71 3.81 167.52
C VAL A 322 9.60 4.64 168.44
N LEU A 323 9.47 5.97 168.41
CA LEU A 323 10.22 6.86 169.29
C LEU A 323 9.84 6.66 170.76
N GLU A 324 8.53 6.58 171.06
CA GLU A 324 8.04 6.31 172.40
C GLU A 324 8.50 4.94 172.94
N GLU A 325 8.42 3.88 172.12
CA GLU A 325 8.90 2.54 172.49
C GLU A 325 10.40 2.51 172.80
N LYS A 326 11.19 3.37 172.13
CA LYS A 326 12.63 3.54 172.40
C LYS A 326 12.94 4.46 173.59
N GLY A 327 11.91 5.03 174.22
CA GLY A 327 12.04 5.94 175.35
C GLY A 327 12.44 7.36 174.96
N TYR A 328 12.26 7.76 173.70
CA TYR A 328 12.38 9.15 173.27
C TYR A 328 11.04 9.86 173.45
N ARG A 329 11.08 11.08 173.96
CA ARG A 329 9.88 11.91 174.12
C ARG A 329 9.86 13.02 173.05
N PRO A 330 8.86 13.06 172.15
CA PRO A 330 8.70 14.19 171.23
C PRO A 330 8.54 15.51 172.01
N LEU A 331 9.28 16.53 171.62
CA LEU A 331 9.23 17.87 172.22
C LEU A 331 8.28 18.81 171.47
N ALA A 332 7.96 18.49 170.22
CA ALA A 332 7.00 19.20 169.39
C ALA A 332 6.27 18.22 168.48
N GLU A 333 5.22 18.69 167.82
CA GLU A 333 4.54 17.92 166.77
C GLU A 333 5.44 17.81 165.52
N PRO A 334 5.42 16.66 164.81
CA PRO A 334 6.19 16.50 163.58
C PRO A 334 5.79 17.52 162.52
N THR A 335 6.79 18.07 161.83
CA THR A 335 6.58 19.13 160.84
C THR A 335 7.27 18.78 159.53
N VAL A 336 6.67 19.16 158.40
CA VAL A 336 7.28 19.09 157.06
C VAL A 336 8.23 20.27 156.87
N LEU A 337 9.46 20.05 156.41
CA LEU A 337 10.45 21.10 156.24
C LEU A 337 10.84 21.28 154.75
N SER A 338 10.44 22.38 154.13
CA SER A 338 10.76 22.69 152.72
C SER A 338 12.15 23.34 152.57
N LEU A 339 13.22 22.54 152.43
CA LEU A 339 14.59 23.01 152.13
C LEU A 339 15.19 22.29 150.91
N ASP A 340 15.35 22.99 149.76
CA ASP A 340 15.85 22.38 148.50
C ASP A 340 15.21 21.02 148.20
N GLY A 341 13.89 20.95 148.38
CA GLY A 341 13.09 19.73 148.49
C GLY A 341 12.34 19.67 149.82
N GLU A 342 11.23 18.97 149.85
CA GLU A 342 10.46 18.75 151.08
C GLU A 342 11.08 17.60 151.86
N ILE A 343 11.35 17.82 153.15
CA ILE A 343 11.63 16.75 154.10
C ILE A 343 10.30 16.44 154.78
N ASP A 344 9.85 15.21 154.59
CA ASP A 344 8.46 14.83 154.84
C ASP A 344 8.10 14.81 156.32
N VAL A 345 9.02 14.44 157.24
CA VAL A 345 8.75 14.47 158.69
C VAL A 345 10.00 14.89 159.47
N VAL A 346 9.88 15.92 160.31
CA VAL A 346 10.95 16.38 161.20
C VAL A 346 10.38 16.64 162.60
N VAL A 347 10.99 16.04 163.63
CA VAL A 347 10.52 16.20 165.01
C VAL A 347 11.68 16.30 166.00
N PRO A 348 11.72 17.31 166.89
CA PRO A 348 12.66 17.35 167.99
C PRO A 348 12.21 16.35 169.06
N ILE A 349 13.14 15.54 169.54
CA ILE A 349 12.91 14.50 170.53
C ILE A 349 13.90 14.66 171.67
N GLN A 350 13.51 14.27 172.88
CA GLN A 350 14.38 14.24 174.03
C GLN A 350 14.66 12.79 174.43
N ASP A 351 15.92 12.45 174.67
CA ASP A 351 16.30 11.14 175.18
C ASP A 351 16.15 11.04 176.71
N GLN A 352 16.35 9.84 177.25
CA GLN A 352 16.22 9.55 178.69
C GLN A 352 17.25 10.29 179.56
N THR A 353 18.32 10.81 178.97
CA THR A 353 19.34 11.63 179.64
C THR A 353 19.00 13.12 179.63
N GLY A 354 17.92 13.51 178.94
CA GLY A 354 17.47 14.88 178.76
C GLY A 354 18.06 15.57 177.51
N ALA A 355 18.89 14.89 176.72
CA ALA A 355 19.50 15.48 175.53
C ALA A 355 18.49 15.58 174.39
N THR A 356 18.49 16.71 173.68
CA THR A 356 17.62 16.93 172.51
C THR A 356 18.28 16.46 171.23
N LEU A 357 17.55 15.65 170.47
CA LEU A 357 17.89 15.08 169.17
C LEU A 357 16.77 15.44 168.18
N TRP A 358 16.99 15.23 166.90
CA TRP A 358 15.99 15.48 165.86
C TRP A 358 15.77 14.23 165.03
N ALA A 359 14.57 13.64 165.09
CA ALA A 359 14.21 12.58 164.17
C ALA A 359 13.76 13.18 162.83
N ILE A 360 14.33 12.68 161.75
CA ILE A 360 14.11 13.17 160.40
C ILE A 360 13.79 11.98 159.50
N VAL A 361 12.67 12.05 158.80
CA VAL A 361 12.17 10.97 157.94
C VAL A 361 11.83 11.50 156.56
N GLU A 362 12.29 10.77 155.55
CA GLU A 362 11.85 10.93 154.16
C GLU A 362 10.84 9.82 153.80
N VAL A 363 9.72 10.17 153.19
CA VAL A 363 8.58 9.30 152.86
C VAL A 363 8.53 9.05 151.35
N LYS A 364 8.43 7.78 150.95
CA LYS A 364 8.23 7.41 149.53
C LYS A 364 7.28 6.23 149.37
N THR A 365 6.34 6.34 148.43
CA THR A 365 5.40 5.26 148.06
C THR A 365 6.13 3.99 147.60
N ARG A 366 7.25 4.15 146.88
CA ARG A 366 8.14 3.07 146.44
C ARG A 366 9.59 3.48 146.67
N LEU A 367 10.22 2.85 147.66
CA LEU A 367 11.63 3.06 147.95
C LEU A 367 12.48 2.26 146.98
N SER A 368 13.55 2.89 146.49
CA SER A 368 14.57 2.23 145.67
C SER A 368 15.94 2.41 146.30
N ARG A 369 16.87 1.50 145.99
CA ARG A 369 18.27 1.56 146.46
C ARG A 369 18.93 2.93 146.24
N ARG A 370 18.68 3.57 145.10
CA ARG A 370 19.25 4.89 144.77
C ARG A 370 18.73 5.98 145.72
N VAL A 371 17.42 6.03 145.95
CA VAL A 371 16.80 7.04 146.82
C VAL A 371 17.32 6.93 148.26
N VAL A 372 17.45 5.70 148.78
CA VAL A 372 18.02 5.46 150.12
C VAL A 372 19.47 5.95 150.22
N HIS A 373 20.28 5.65 149.19
CA HIS A 373 21.66 6.10 149.16
C HIS A 373 21.76 7.63 149.10
N ASP A 374 21.03 8.27 148.19
CA ASP A 374 21.05 9.71 147.99
C ASP A 374 20.58 10.44 149.29
N TRP A 375 19.56 9.91 149.97
CA TRP A 375 19.07 10.44 151.25
C TRP A 375 20.10 10.33 152.38
N ALA A 376 20.70 9.16 152.58
CA ALA A 376 21.69 8.96 153.62
C ALA A 376 22.94 9.84 153.44
N GLN A 377 23.42 9.98 152.20
CA GLN A 377 24.56 10.83 151.88
C GLN A 377 24.23 12.31 152.05
N ARG A 378 23.00 12.73 151.70
CA ARG A 378 22.52 14.09 151.94
C ARG A 378 22.57 14.43 153.43
N MET A 379 22.08 13.55 154.31
CA MET A 379 22.10 13.75 155.76
C MET A 379 23.52 13.80 156.39
N ARG A 380 24.51 13.16 155.77
CA ARG A 380 25.93 13.20 156.20
C ARG A 380 26.70 14.41 155.67
N SER A 381 26.14 15.16 154.72
CA SER A 381 26.82 16.30 154.09
C SER A 381 26.90 17.51 155.03
N ALA A 382 28.11 18.06 155.23
CA ALA A 382 28.34 19.23 156.09
C ALA A 382 27.48 20.44 155.67
N GLY A 383 27.43 20.76 154.37
CA GLY A 383 26.63 21.87 153.86
C GLY A 383 25.11 21.63 153.94
N TRP A 384 24.66 20.37 154.06
CA TRP A 384 23.26 20.07 154.32
C TRP A 384 22.92 20.21 155.80
N GLN A 385 23.79 19.73 156.68
CA GLN A 385 23.64 19.89 158.13
C GLN A 385 23.65 21.37 158.55
N GLU A 386 24.44 22.21 157.89
CA GLU A 386 24.44 23.65 158.15
C GLU A 386 23.12 24.32 157.76
N ARG A 387 22.49 23.86 156.67
CA ARG A 387 21.17 24.32 156.24
C ARG A 387 20.06 23.86 157.18
N LEU A 388 20.11 22.62 157.64
CA LEU A 388 19.19 22.14 158.69
C LEU A 388 19.34 22.98 159.97
N ARG A 389 20.57 23.27 160.38
CA ARG A 389 20.87 24.14 161.53
C ARG A 389 20.31 25.54 161.35
N ALA A 390 20.48 26.15 160.17
CA ALA A 390 19.90 27.46 159.83
C ALA A 390 18.37 27.46 159.82
N ALA A 391 17.76 26.31 159.53
CA ALA A 391 16.31 26.11 159.53
C ALA A 391 15.73 25.79 160.93
N GLY A 392 16.55 25.84 161.98
CA GLY A 392 16.10 25.56 163.35
C GLY A 392 16.20 24.09 163.76
N VAL A 393 16.83 23.24 162.94
CA VAL A 393 17.02 21.80 163.19
C VAL A 393 18.51 21.52 163.36
N PRO A 394 19.13 21.89 164.50
CA PRO A 394 20.59 21.86 164.67
C PRO A 394 21.20 20.46 164.79
N GLY A 395 20.38 19.42 164.98
CA GLY A 395 20.84 18.07 165.33
C GLY A 395 21.27 17.95 166.80
N PRO A 396 21.74 16.78 167.26
CA PRO A 396 22.07 15.58 166.48
C PRO A 396 20.85 14.86 165.89
N TYR A 397 21.06 14.08 164.82
CA TYR A 397 19.96 13.57 163.98
C TYR A 397 19.76 12.06 164.12
N LEU A 398 18.50 11.66 164.26
CA LEU A 398 18.05 10.28 164.14
C LEU A 398 17.35 10.11 162.78
N VAL A 399 18.08 9.56 161.81
CA VAL A 399 17.66 9.59 160.40
C VAL A 399 16.93 8.32 160.01
N TYR A 400 15.75 8.47 159.42
CA TYR A 400 14.93 7.40 158.88
C TYR A 400 14.54 7.63 157.42
N VAL A 401 14.09 6.56 156.79
CA VAL A 401 13.28 6.59 155.58
C VAL A 401 12.04 5.73 155.79
N PHE A 402 10.90 6.15 155.24
CA PHE A 402 9.64 5.40 155.26
C PHE A 402 9.24 5.01 153.85
N GLY A 403 8.75 3.78 153.67
CA GLY A 403 8.05 3.46 152.43
C GLY A 403 7.15 2.26 152.48
N ILE A 404 6.17 2.26 151.57
CA ILE A 404 5.12 1.25 151.51
C ILE A 404 5.57 0.03 150.70
N ARG A 405 6.12 0.24 149.50
CA ARG A 405 6.63 -0.84 148.65
C ARG A 405 8.16 -0.81 148.63
N ILE A 406 8.75 -1.81 149.29
CA ILE A 406 10.19 -1.94 149.45
C ILE A 406 10.60 -3.33 148.99
N ASP A 407 11.52 -3.40 148.04
CA ASP A 407 12.12 -4.66 147.62
C ASP A 407 13.31 -5.05 148.52
N GLN A 408 13.74 -6.31 148.41
CA GLN A 408 14.79 -6.87 149.27
C GLN A 408 16.16 -6.17 149.06
N HIS A 409 16.45 -5.68 147.85
CA HIS A 409 17.69 -4.96 147.57
C HIS A 409 17.73 -3.59 148.23
N THR A 410 16.59 -2.95 148.38
CA THR A 410 16.47 -1.65 149.04
C THR A 410 16.62 -1.77 150.56
N VAL A 411 16.10 -2.85 151.16
CA VAL A 411 16.33 -3.16 152.59
C VAL A 411 17.82 -3.32 152.88
N ALA A 412 18.55 -4.05 152.04
CA ALA A 412 20.00 -4.21 152.17
C ALA A 412 20.72 -2.85 152.08
N ALA A 413 20.28 -1.97 151.18
CA ALA A 413 20.85 -0.63 151.06
C ALA A 413 20.66 0.24 152.32
N VAL A 414 19.50 0.15 152.99
CA VAL A 414 19.27 0.90 154.24
C VAL A 414 20.24 0.42 155.34
N GLN A 415 20.42 -0.90 155.47
CA GLN A 415 21.38 -1.46 156.43
C GLN A 415 22.82 -1.06 156.13
N GLU A 416 23.22 -1.06 154.86
CA GLU A 416 24.56 -0.61 154.42
C GLU A 416 24.82 0.86 154.79
N GLN A 417 23.83 1.74 154.63
CA GLN A 417 23.98 3.18 154.92
C GLN A 417 23.84 3.54 156.42
N GLY A 418 23.33 2.61 157.22
CA GLY A 418 23.20 2.76 158.68
C GLY A 418 22.09 3.70 159.15
N ILE A 419 21.20 4.14 158.24
CA ILE A 419 19.99 4.90 158.60
C ILE A 419 18.84 3.94 158.94
N GLY A 420 17.80 4.43 159.59
CA GLY A 420 16.65 3.59 159.95
C GLY A 420 15.66 3.39 158.81
N LEU A 421 14.93 2.27 158.86
CA LEU A 421 13.81 1.99 157.96
C LEU A 421 12.51 1.84 158.76
N LEU A 422 11.56 2.72 158.46
CA LEU A 422 10.18 2.64 158.93
C LEU A 422 9.29 2.09 157.82
N THR A 423 8.27 1.33 158.23
CA THR A 423 7.20 0.82 157.37
C THR A 423 5.88 0.98 158.10
N GLY A 424 4.73 0.86 157.44
CA GLY A 424 3.41 0.90 158.11
C GLY A 424 3.23 -0.14 159.24
N ARG A 425 4.17 -1.08 159.43
CA ARG A 425 4.17 -2.08 160.51
C ARG A 425 5.14 -1.77 161.66
N GLY A 426 5.75 -0.58 161.68
CA GLY A 426 6.76 -0.22 162.68
C GLY A 426 8.17 -0.12 162.10
N GLU A 427 9.13 0.00 163.01
CA GLU A 427 10.55 0.00 162.67
C GLU A 427 11.01 -1.38 162.24
N ARG A 428 11.48 -1.44 160.99
CA ARG A 428 12.06 -2.66 160.45
C ARG A 428 13.56 -2.73 160.66
N ILE A 429 14.23 -1.58 160.59
CA ILE A 429 15.69 -1.47 160.80
C ILE A 429 15.93 -0.23 161.68
N PRO A 430 16.54 -0.37 162.87
CA PRO A 430 16.97 0.77 163.66
C PRO A 430 18.15 1.51 163.00
N PRO A 431 18.23 2.85 163.13
CA PRO A 431 19.43 3.59 162.80
C PRO A 431 20.58 3.07 163.64
N ARG A 432 21.72 2.83 163.00
CA ARG A 432 22.87 2.21 163.68
C ARG A 432 23.57 3.19 164.62
N GLU A 433 23.53 4.47 164.29
CA GLU A 433 24.17 5.54 165.04
C GLU A 433 23.31 6.82 164.99
N ILE A 434 23.43 7.64 166.03
CA ILE A 434 22.92 9.00 166.02
C ILE A 434 23.92 9.86 165.26
N LEU A 435 23.44 10.60 164.27
CA LEU A 435 24.28 11.37 163.38
C LEU A 435 24.63 12.72 164.03
N ILE A 436 25.86 12.83 164.54
CA ILE A 436 26.36 14.05 165.19
C ILE A 436 26.72 15.06 164.10
N PRO A 437 26.21 16.31 164.17
CA PRO A 437 26.53 17.34 163.19
C PRO A 437 28.02 17.64 163.28
N GLN A 438 28.68 17.76 162.13
CA GLN A 438 30.05 18.28 162.12
C GLN A 438 30.01 19.77 162.47
N SER A 439 30.91 20.21 163.36
CA SER A 439 30.91 21.57 163.94
C SER A 439 30.94 22.65 162.87
#